data_AF-A0A967U2V0-F1
#
_entry.id   AF-A0A967U2V0-F1
#
_cell.length_a   1.000
_cell.length_b   1.000
_cell.length_c   1.000
_cell.angle_alpha   90.00
_cell.angle_beta   90.00
_cell.angle_gamma   90.00
#
_symmetry.space_group_name_H-M   'P 1'
#
loop_
_entity.id
_entity.type
_entity.pdbx_description
1 polymer ?
#
loop_
_entity_poly.entity_id
_entity_poly.type
_entity_poly.pdbx_seq_one_letter_code
_entity_poly.pdbx_strand_id
1 'polypeptide(L)'
;MCKFLFYKSKQIRRKPKSKNRLPVDDKKLNMGNTYSCAPKYYYDIEFTCIDCGAEQNWTARQQKWWYEKAGGYFFSTAIRCRECRKKERIRKEEARKAYFDGIQKKREKQHK
;
A
#
# COMPACT_ATOMS: atom_id res chain seq x y z
N MET A 1 39.55 -26.26 27.43
CA MET A 1 39.81 -25.62 26.12
C MET A 1 38.53 -25.01 25.60
N CYS A 2 38.52 -23.69 25.41
CA CYS A 2 37.37 -22.86 25.09
C CYS A 2 37.02 -22.99 23.59
N LYS A 3 35.82 -23.48 23.25
CA LYS A 3 35.35 -23.60 21.86
C LYS A 3 34.76 -22.27 21.41
N PHE A 4 35.48 -21.59 20.52
CA PHE A 4 35.10 -20.36 19.84
C PHE A 4 33.68 -20.44 19.26
N LEU A 5 32.80 -19.54 19.70
CA LEU A 5 31.50 -19.29 19.11
C LEU A 5 31.68 -18.59 17.77
N PHE A 6 31.62 -19.34 16.68
CA PHE A 6 31.66 -18.80 15.32
C PHE A 6 30.29 -18.18 14.98
N TYR A 7 30.13 -16.90 15.31
CA TYR A 7 28.99 -16.06 14.95
C TYR A 7 28.91 -15.93 13.41
N LYS A 8 28.08 -16.76 12.77
CA LYS A 8 27.81 -16.65 11.32
C LYS A 8 26.97 -15.40 11.06
N SER A 9 27.64 -14.30 10.73
CA SER A 9 27.03 -13.13 10.10
C SER A 9 26.34 -13.57 8.80
N LYS A 10 25.01 -13.68 8.83
CA LYS A 10 24.22 -13.95 7.63
C LYS A 10 24.31 -12.72 6.72
N GLN A 11 25.17 -12.84 5.72
CA GLN A 11 25.27 -11.96 4.56
C GLN A 11 23.86 -11.59 4.07
N ILE A 12 23.51 -10.31 4.16
CA ILE A 12 22.29 -9.75 3.56
C ILE A 12 22.42 -9.94 2.05
N ARG A 13 21.75 -10.96 1.49
CA ARG A 13 21.72 -11.20 0.05
C ARG A 13 21.15 -9.96 -0.63
N ARG A 14 22.00 -9.18 -1.31
CA ARG A 14 21.56 -8.05 -2.14
C ARG A 14 20.69 -8.64 -3.27
N LYS A 15 19.36 -8.53 -3.15
CA LYS A 15 18.45 -8.92 -4.23
C LYS A 15 18.83 -8.16 -5.51
N PRO A 16 18.87 -8.81 -6.69
CA PRO A 16 19.19 -8.14 -7.94
C PRO A 16 18.17 -7.01 -8.20
N LYS A 17 18.66 -5.84 -8.63
CA LYS A 17 17.81 -4.68 -8.90
C LYS A 17 16.83 -5.05 -10.03
N SER A 18 15.52 -4.90 -9.80
CA SER A 18 14.50 -5.14 -10.81
C SER A 18 14.79 -4.30 -12.06
N LYS A 19 14.66 -4.89 -13.26
CA LYS A 19 14.97 -4.22 -14.54
C LYS A 19 14.08 -3.00 -14.80
N ASN A 20 12.87 -2.99 -14.23
CA ASN A 20 11.91 -1.90 -14.36
C ASN A 20 12.07 -0.92 -13.19
N ARG A 21 12.85 0.15 -13.40
CA ARG A 21 12.97 1.26 -12.46
C ARG A 21 12.35 2.50 -13.09
N LEU A 22 11.47 3.18 -12.36
CA LEU A 22 10.86 4.43 -12.82
C LEU A 22 11.31 5.58 -11.92
N PRO A 23 11.70 6.74 -12.48
CA PRO A 23 12.03 7.91 -11.68
C PRO A 23 10.77 8.45 -11.00
N VAL A 24 10.97 8.87 -9.75
CA VAL A 24 9.94 9.48 -8.90
C VAL A 24 9.87 10.98 -9.16
N ASP A 25 8.65 11.52 -9.23
CA ASP A 25 8.41 12.96 -9.21
C ASP A 25 8.06 13.43 -7.80
N ASP A 26 9.07 13.90 -7.06
CA ASP A 26 8.95 14.27 -5.65
C ASP A 26 7.89 15.35 -5.39
N LYS A 27 7.64 16.23 -6.36
CA LYS A 27 6.67 17.34 -6.22
C LYS A 27 5.22 16.86 -6.18
N LYS A 28 4.95 15.64 -6.68
CA LYS A 28 3.60 15.06 -6.74
C LYS A 28 3.30 14.11 -5.60
N LEU A 29 4.29 13.82 -4.75
CA LEU A 29 4.10 12.87 -3.66
C LEU A 29 3.28 13.46 -2.52
N ASN A 30 2.31 12.68 -2.05
CA ASN A 30 1.64 12.95 -0.80
C ASN A 30 2.45 12.34 0.37
N MET A 31 3.31 13.15 0.98
CA MET A 31 4.14 12.72 2.11
C MET A 31 3.35 12.59 3.43
N GLY A 32 2.12 13.12 3.48
CA GLY A 32 1.31 13.15 4.69
C GLY A 32 2.07 13.79 5.86
N ASN A 33 2.04 13.13 7.02
CA ASN A 33 2.76 13.52 8.23
C ASN A 33 4.12 12.81 8.40
N THR A 34 4.68 12.27 7.31
CA THR A 34 5.91 11.45 7.41
C THR A 34 7.14 12.34 7.29
N TYR A 35 8.10 12.13 8.19
CA TYR A 35 9.41 12.81 8.17
C TYR A 35 10.45 12.09 7.28
N SER A 36 10.01 11.18 6.40
CA SER A 36 10.90 10.41 5.52
C SER A 36 11.20 11.15 4.22
N CYS A 37 12.41 10.97 3.70
CA CYS A 37 12.74 11.45 2.36
C CYS A 37 12.10 10.57 1.28
N ALA A 38 11.67 11.20 0.19
CA ALA A 38 11.19 10.50 -0.99
C ALA A 38 12.31 9.64 -1.63
N PRO A 39 12.00 8.42 -2.09
CA PRO A 39 12.95 7.58 -2.81
C PRO A 39 13.14 8.13 -4.22
N LYS A 40 14.33 7.95 -4.80
CA LYS A 40 14.64 8.43 -6.15
C LYS A 40 13.98 7.60 -7.26
N TYR A 41 13.69 6.33 -7.00
CA TYR A 41 13.14 5.39 -7.99
C TYR A 41 12.10 4.46 -7.37
N TYR A 42 11.10 4.10 -8.18
CA TYR A 42 10.20 2.96 -7.91
C TYR A 42 10.82 1.66 -8.41
N TYR A 43 10.55 0.57 -7.69
CA TYR A 43 11.03 -0.79 -7.99
C TYR A 43 9.86 -1.76 -7.94
N ASP A 44 9.92 -2.88 -8.66
CA ASP A 44 8.88 -3.90 -8.55
C ASP A 44 8.97 -4.57 -7.16
N ILE A 45 7.85 -4.60 -6.43
CA ILE A 45 7.77 -5.16 -5.07
C ILE A 45 6.82 -6.35 -5.08
N GLU A 46 7.35 -7.53 -4.75
CA GLU A 46 6.55 -8.74 -4.52
C GLU A 46 5.78 -8.60 -3.20
N PHE A 47 4.51 -8.96 -3.19
CA PHE A 47 3.68 -8.98 -1.99
C PHE A 47 2.67 -10.13 -2.04
N THR A 48 2.25 -10.58 -0.87
CA THR A 48 1.21 -11.62 -0.73
C THR A 48 -0.10 -10.94 -0.34
N CYS A 49 -1.17 -11.24 -1.08
CA CYS A 49 -2.48 -10.66 -0.79
C CYS A 49 -3.01 -11.18 0.56
N ILE A 50 -3.38 -10.27 1.47
CA ILE A 50 -3.86 -10.66 2.82
C ILE A 50 -5.16 -11.46 2.80
N ASP A 51 -6.06 -11.21 1.84
CA ASP A 51 -7.38 -11.89 1.84
C ASP A 51 -7.36 -13.25 1.11
N CYS A 52 -6.61 -13.39 0.02
CA CYS A 52 -6.62 -14.61 -0.81
C CYS A 52 -5.29 -15.38 -0.82
N GLY A 53 -4.23 -14.86 -0.20
CA GLY A 53 -2.91 -15.50 -0.16
C GLY A 53 -2.14 -15.51 -1.49
N ALA A 54 -2.70 -14.97 -2.59
CA ALA A 54 -2.01 -14.97 -3.87
C ALA A 54 -0.77 -14.07 -3.86
N GLU A 55 0.35 -14.59 -4.38
CA GLU A 55 1.56 -13.81 -4.66
C GLU A 55 1.32 -12.88 -5.84
N GLN A 56 1.69 -11.63 -5.69
CA GLN A 56 1.46 -10.56 -6.64
C GLN A 56 2.65 -9.62 -6.70
N ASN A 57 2.83 -8.99 -7.85
CA ASN A 57 3.90 -8.00 -8.03
C ASN A 57 3.28 -6.61 -8.13
N TRP A 58 3.63 -5.76 -7.17
CA TRP A 58 3.35 -4.34 -7.23
C TRP A 58 4.41 -3.65 -8.07
N THR A 59 4.08 -3.47 -9.35
CA THR A 59 5.02 -2.94 -10.33
C THR A 59 5.38 -1.48 -10.08
N ALA A 60 6.56 -1.06 -10.50
CA ALA A 60 7.00 0.33 -10.45
C ALA A 60 6.01 1.28 -11.16
N ARG A 61 5.35 0.81 -12.24
CA ARG A 61 4.31 1.56 -12.96
C ARG A 61 3.05 1.77 -12.12
N GLN A 62 2.61 0.74 -11.41
CA GLN A 62 1.46 0.84 -10.52
C GLN A 62 1.76 1.74 -9.32
N GLN A 63 2.97 1.67 -8.76
CA GLN A 63 3.44 2.59 -7.73
C GLN A 63 3.39 4.03 -8.22
N LYS A 64 4.00 4.31 -9.38
CA LYS A 64 4.00 5.64 -9.98
C LYS A 64 2.59 6.21 -10.16
N TRP A 65 1.66 5.41 -10.70
CA TRP A 65 0.27 5.83 -10.81
C TRP A 65 -0.39 6.10 -9.44
N TRP A 66 -0.16 5.23 -8.46
CA TRP A 66 -0.77 5.34 -7.13
C TRP A 66 -0.33 6.61 -6.39
N TYR A 67 0.98 6.86 -6.35
CA TYR A 67 1.52 7.99 -5.61
C TYR A 67 1.34 9.32 -6.35
N GLU A 68 1.59 9.37 -7.67
CA GLU A 68 1.62 10.64 -8.39
C GLU A 68 0.28 11.04 -9.02
N LYS A 69 -0.61 10.08 -9.31
CA LYS A 69 -1.91 10.36 -9.96
C LYS A 69 -3.10 10.13 -9.04
N ALA A 70 -3.10 9.03 -8.28
CA ALA A 70 -4.20 8.74 -7.36
C ALA A 70 -4.07 9.48 -6.02
N GLY A 71 -2.90 10.08 -5.72
CA GLY A 71 -2.65 10.86 -4.51
C GLY A 71 -2.53 10.01 -3.24
N GLY A 72 -2.23 8.73 -3.39
CA GLY A 72 -2.01 7.83 -2.26
C GLY A 72 -0.83 8.27 -1.40
N TYR A 73 -0.93 8.05 -0.09
CA TYR A 73 0.16 8.36 0.84
C TYR A 73 1.42 7.58 0.48
N PHE A 74 2.58 8.24 0.53
CA PHE A 74 3.86 7.63 0.16
C PHE A 74 4.18 6.33 0.94
N PHE A 75 3.85 6.28 2.23
CA PHE A 75 4.06 5.10 3.07
C PHE A 75 3.03 3.97 2.87
N SER A 76 2.00 4.19 2.06
CA SER A 76 1.00 3.15 1.78
C SER A 76 1.53 2.16 0.75
N THR A 77 1.42 0.87 1.04
CA THR A 77 1.88 -0.22 0.17
C THR A 77 0.72 -1.08 -0.34
N ALA A 78 0.93 -1.80 -1.44
CA ALA A 78 -0.05 -2.77 -1.93
C ALA A 78 -0.07 -4.01 -1.01
N ILE A 79 -1.20 -4.21 -0.31
CA ILE A 79 -1.44 -5.39 0.55
C ILE A 79 -2.50 -6.34 -0.02
N ARG A 80 -3.24 -5.89 -1.04
CA ARG A 80 -4.36 -6.61 -1.66
C ARG A 80 -4.22 -6.63 -3.16
N CYS A 81 -4.53 -7.78 -3.76
CA CYS A 81 -4.67 -7.94 -5.21
C CYS A 81 -5.85 -7.11 -5.74
N ARG A 82 -5.94 -6.95 -7.07
CA ARG A 82 -6.96 -6.13 -7.71
C ARG A 82 -8.38 -6.59 -7.40
N GLU A 83 -8.62 -7.90 -7.45
CA GLU A 83 -9.95 -8.47 -7.20
C GLU A 83 -10.37 -8.28 -5.74
N CYS A 84 -9.48 -8.56 -4.79
CA CYS A 84 -9.75 -8.32 -3.36
C CYS A 84 -9.95 -6.84 -3.06
N ARG A 85 -9.21 -5.95 -3.72
CA ARG A 85 -9.41 -4.49 -3.59
C ARG A 85 -10.77 -4.06 -4.13
N LYS A 86 -11.27 -4.67 -5.20
CA LYS A 86 -12.62 -4.41 -5.75
C LYS A 86 -13.71 -4.86 -4.77
N LYS A 87 -13.57 -6.06 -4.19
CA LYS A 87 -14.50 -6.57 -3.16
C LYS A 87 -14.55 -5.66 -1.95
N GLU A 88 -13.38 -5.26 -1.43
CA GLU A 88 -13.31 -4.37 -0.28
C GLU A 88 -13.91 -2.98 -0.56
N ARG A 89 -13.76 -2.47 -1.79
CA ARG A 89 -14.40 -1.22 -2.20
C ARG A 89 -15.92 -1.32 -2.13
N ILE A 90 -16.51 -2.40 -2.68
CA ILE A 90 -17.96 -2.63 -2.63
C ILE A 90 -18.45 -2.69 -1.17
N ARG A 91 -17.78 -3.47 -0.33
CA ARG A 91 -18.12 -3.60 1.10
C ARG A 91 -18.12 -2.25 1.83
N LYS A 92 -17.12 -1.40 1.57
CA LYS A 92 -17.04 -0.05 2.16
C LYS A 92 -18.13 0.88 1.63
N GLU A 93 -18.46 0.80 0.34
CA GLU A 93 -19.54 1.58 -0.27
C GLU A 93 -20.91 1.21 0.35
N GLU A 94 -21.19 -0.07 0.53
CA GLU A 94 -22.42 -0.56 1.19
C GLU A 94 -22.51 -0.07 2.64
N ALA A 95 -21.45 -0.23 3.43
CA ALA A 95 -21.41 0.26 4.81
C ALA A 95 -21.61 1.77 4.89
N ARG A 96 -21.04 2.53 3.94
CA ARG A 96 -21.21 3.98 3.86
C ARG A 96 -22.65 4.37 3.54
N LYS A 97 -23.33 3.66 2.62
CA LYS A 97 -24.75 3.89 2.32
C LYS A 97 -25.62 3.67 3.55
N ALA A 98 -25.48 2.53 4.20
CA ALA A 98 -26.24 2.21 5.42
C ALA A 98 -26.04 3.26 6.53
N TYR A 99 -24.82 3.79 6.68
CA TYR A 99 -24.53 4.87 7.61
C TYR A 99 -25.30 6.17 7.26
N PHE A 100 -25.27 6.60 6.00
CA PHE A 100 -25.97 7.80 5.57
C PHE A 100 -27.49 7.68 5.68
N ASP A 101 -28.05 6.53 5.29
CA ASP A 101 -29.49 6.25 5.43
C ASP A 101 -29.92 6.33 6.91
N GLY A 102 -29.08 5.81 7.81
CA GLY A 102 -29.28 5.91 9.25
C GLY A 102 -29.25 7.35 9.78
N ILE A 103 -28.35 8.19 9.26
CA ILE A 103 -28.32 9.62 9.59
C ILE A 103 -29.58 10.33 9.10
N GLN A 104 -30.01 10.05 7.87
CA GLN A 104 -31.20 10.68 7.29
C GLN A 104 -32.45 10.37 8.11
N LYS A 105 -32.68 9.10 8.45
CA LYS A 105 -33.81 8.69 9.31
C LYS A 105 -33.82 9.40 10.67
N LYS A 106 -32.64 9.59 11.28
CA LYS A 106 -32.51 10.32 12.55
C LYS A 106 -32.88 11.79 12.39
N ARG A 107 -32.44 12.44 11.30
CA ARG A 107 -32.78 13.84 11.00
C ARG A 107 -34.28 14.01 10.76
N GLU A 108 -34.89 13.14 9.96
CA GLU A 108 -36.33 13.17 9.69
C GLU A 108 -37.17 13.03 10.97
N LYS A 109 -36.75 12.15 11.90
CA LYS A 109 -37.42 11.98 13.19
C LYS A 109 -37.28 13.22 14.10
N GLN A 110 -36.22 14.01 13.97
CA GLN A 110 -36.01 15.22 14.77
C GLN A 110 -36.83 16.42 14.28
N HIS A 111 -37.22 16.43 13.00
CA HIS A 111 -38.02 17.49 12.40
C HIS A 111 -39.53 17.25 12.43
N LYS A 112 -39.98 16.14 13.01
CA LYS A 112 -41.39 15.75 13.16
C LYS A 112 -41.79 15.78 14.63
#